data_AF-A0A3S5AMU6-F1
#
_entry.id   AF-A0A3S5AMU6-F1
#
_cell.length_a   1.000
_cell.length_b   1.000
_cell.length_c   1.000
_cell.angle_alpha   90.00
_cell.angle_beta   90.00
_cell.angle_gamma   90.00
#
_symmetry.space_group_name_H-M   'P 1'
#
loop_
_entity.id
_entity.type
_entity.pdbx_description
1 polymer ?
#
loop_
_entity_poly.entity_id
_entity_poly.type
_entity_poly.pdbx_seq_one_letter_code
_entity_poly.pdbx_strand_id
1 'polypeptide(L)'
;MSTQHEKIDRLDCSAVYRIECGNCVQKHIDETGRKVGLLIKKHQRLCKNMDTERSEMAEHIARTGHEIDLKSTEILATYGENTRKRRIRETIDILTEKT
;
A
#
# COMPACT_ATOMS: atom_id res chain seq x y z
N MET A 1 19.30 20.15 -4.30
CA MET A 1 18.55 19.72 -5.49
C MET A 1 18.98 18.30 -5.81
N SER A 2 18.44 17.30 -5.11
CA SER A 2 18.93 15.93 -5.17
C SER A 2 17.84 14.99 -5.67
N THR A 3 18.13 14.43 -6.86
CA THR A 3 17.82 13.08 -7.36
C THR A 3 16.36 12.63 -7.49
N GLN A 4 15.83 12.83 -8.70
CA GLN A 4 14.68 12.09 -9.25
C GLN A 4 14.99 10.61 -9.59
N HIS A 5 16.21 10.13 -9.34
CA HIS A 5 16.63 8.75 -9.66
C HIS A 5 16.30 7.71 -8.57
N GLU A 6 15.92 8.11 -7.36
CA GLU A 6 15.65 7.16 -6.26
C GLU A 6 14.21 6.61 -6.25
N LYS A 7 13.27 7.32 -6.89
CA LYS A 7 11.83 6.95 -6.87
C LYS A 7 11.47 5.78 -7.80
N ILE A 8 12.32 5.48 -8.79
CA ILE A 8 11.99 4.50 -9.86
C ILE A 8 12.39 3.07 -9.46
N ASP A 9 13.41 2.88 -8.64
CA ASP A 9 13.95 1.56 -8.29
C ASP A 9 13.08 0.80 -7.25
N ARG A 10 12.44 1.54 -6.33
CA ARG A 10 11.68 0.95 -5.22
C ARG A 10 10.35 0.30 -5.64
N LEU A 11 9.87 0.58 -6.87
CA LEU A 11 8.60 0.06 -7.38
C LEU A 11 8.70 -1.35 -7.96
N ASP A 12 9.92 -1.84 -8.19
CA ASP A 12 10.22 -3.13 -8.81
C ASP A 12 10.57 -4.25 -7.82
N CYS A 13 10.46 -3.97 -6.52
CA CYS A 13 10.76 -4.92 -5.44
C CYS A 13 9.50 -5.37 -4.68
N SER A 14 9.61 -6.49 -3.96
CA SER A 14 8.63 -6.86 -2.93
C SER A 14 8.78 -5.94 -1.72
N ALA A 15 7.65 -5.53 -1.14
CA ALA A 15 7.65 -4.49 -0.11
C ALA A 15 6.48 -4.63 0.87
N VAL A 16 6.67 -4.07 2.07
CA VAL A 16 5.58 -3.65 2.95
C VAL A 16 5.32 -2.18 2.64
N TYR A 17 4.06 -1.83 2.44
CA TYR A 17 3.65 -0.50 2.01
C TYR A 17 2.50 0.00 2.88
N ARG A 18 2.32 1.32 2.87
CA ARG A 18 1.28 2.04 3.57
C ARG A 18 0.58 3.00 2.61
N ILE A 19 -0.74 3.07 2.72
CA ILE A 19 -1.59 4.00 1.98
C ILE A 19 -2.47 4.71 2.99
N GLU A 20 -2.54 6.04 2.90
CA GLU A 20 -3.37 6.85 3.77
C GLU A 20 -4.65 7.27 3.07
N CYS A 21 -5.74 7.38 3.83
CA CYS A 21 -6.92 8.07 3.36
C CYS A 21 -6.68 9.59 3.40
N GLY A 22 -7.02 10.31 2.32
CA GLY A 22 -6.89 11.77 2.29
C GLY A 22 -7.93 12.50 3.15
N ASN A 23 -9.00 11.80 3.56
CA ASN A 23 -10.14 12.39 4.27
C ASN A 23 -10.27 11.93 5.72
N CYS A 24 -9.48 10.94 6.16
CA CYS A 24 -9.50 10.48 7.55
C CYS A 24 -8.17 9.89 8.00
N VAL A 25 -8.05 9.59 9.30
CA VAL A 25 -6.82 9.05 9.89
C VAL A 25 -6.55 7.57 9.58
N GLN A 26 -7.43 6.91 8.81
CA GLN A 26 -7.26 5.50 8.48
C GLN A 26 -6.09 5.29 7.52
N LYS A 27 -5.31 4.26 7.82
CA LYS A 27 -4.14 3.83 7.06
C LYS A 27 -4.33 2.36 6.70
N HIS A 28 -4.01 2.00 5.48
CA HIS A 28 -3.96 0.62 5.02
C HIS A 28 -2.49 0.20 4.90
N ILE A 29 -2.11 -0.84 5.64
CA ILE A 29 -0.76 -1.41 5.64
C ILE A 29 -0.88 -2.85 5.20
N ASP A 30 -0.08 -3.25 4.23
CA ASP A 30 -0.12 -4.59 3.64
C ASP A 30 1.24 -4.92 3.00
N GLU A 31 1.46 -6.20 2.72
CA GLU A 31 2.64 -6.69 2.02
C GLU A 31 2.34 -7.05 0.57
N THR A 32 3.33 -6.85 -0.30
CA THR A 32 3.29 -7.43 -1.63
C THR A 32 4.57 -8.17 -1.95
N GLY A 33 4.38 -9.42 -2.38
CA GLY A 33 5.39 -10.22 -3.06
C GLY A 33 5.67 -9.80 -4.50
N ARG A 34 4.81 -8.96 -5.08
CA ARG A 34 4.92 -8.49 -6.47
C ARG A 34 5.53 -7.09 -6.48
N LYS A 35 5.91 -6.63 -7.66
CA LYS A 35 6.32 -5.25 -7.89
C LYS A 35 5.24 -4.29 -7.39
N VAL A 36 5.60 -3.34 -6.53
CA VAL A 36 4.68 -2.32 -5.97
C VAL A 36 3.92 -1.58 -7.07
N GLY A 37 4.55 -1.32 -8.22
CA GLY A 37 3.86 -0.69 -9.36
C GLY A 37 2.67 -1.50 -9.90
N LEU A 38 2.73 -2.84 -9.88
CA LEU A 38 1.61 -3.70 -10.29
C LEU A 38 0.49 -3.71 -9.26
N LEU A 39 0.86 -3.66 -7.99
CA LEU A 39 -0.08 -3.56 -6.88
C LEU A 39 -0.86 -2.25 -6.94
N ILE A 40 -0.20 -1.10 -7.12
CA ILE A 40 -0.88 0.21 -7.24
C ILE A 40 -1.91 0.18 -8.38
N LYS A 41 -1.53 -0.38 -9.55
CA LYS A 41 -2.46 -0.54 -10.68
C LYS A 41 -3.64 -1.46 -10.36
N LYS A 42 -3.41 -2.55 -9.63
CA LYS A 42 -4.47 -3.47 -9.18
C LYS A 42 -5.44 -2.73 -8.26
N HIS A 43 -4.93 -2.09 -7.22
CA HIS A 43 -5.74 -1.34 -6.26
C HIS A 43 -6.52 -0.21 -6.91
N GLN A 44 -5.92 0.50 -7.86
CA GLN A 44 -6.63 1.53 -8.63
C GLN A 44 -7.81 0.96 -9.42
N ARG A 45 -7.68 -0.24 -10.01
CA ARG A 45 -8.77 -0.91 -10.70
C ARG A 45 -9.87 -1.37 -9.73
N LEU A 46 -9.49 -1.96 -8.60
CA LEU A 46 -10.45 -2.42 -7.59
C LEU A 46 -11.24 -1.26 -6.99
N CYS A 47 -10.58 -0.15 -6.65
CA CYS A 47 -11.24 1.05 -6.15
C CYS A 47 -12.16 1.67 -7.22
N LYS A 48 -11.71 1.78 -8.48
CA LYS A 48 -12.55 2.29 -9.57
C LYS A 48 -13.79 1.44 -9.83
N ASN A 49 -13.66 0.13 -9.68
CA ASN A 49 -14.76 -0.81 -9.88
C ASN A 49 -15.61 -1.00 -8.61
N MET A 50 -15.25 -0.36 -7.49
CA MET A 50 -15.88 -0.56 -6.18
C MET A 50 -15.94 -2.05 -5.79
N ASP A 51 -14.88 -2.80 -6.08
CA ASP A 51 -14.78 -4.24 -5.81
C ASP A 51 -14.45 -4.48 -4.33
N THR A 52 -15.48 -4.35 -3.48
CA THR A 52 -15.37 -4.41 -2.02
C THR A 52 -15.03 -5.80 -1.50
N GLU A 53 -15.33 -6.87 -2.26
CA GLU A 53 -14.98 -8.25 -1.88
C GLU A 53 -13.47 -8.50 -1.94
N ARG A 54 -12.75 -7.77 -2.79
CA ARG A 54 -11.32 -7.99 -3.06
C ARG A 54 -10.41 -6.87 -2.55
N SER A 55 -10.98 -5.82 -1.97
CA SER A 55 -10.22 -4.66 -1.50
C SER A 55 -10.94 -3.97 -0.35
N GLU A 56 -10.31 -4.01 0.83
CA GLU A 56 -10.72 -3.23 1.99
C GLU A 56 -10.72 -1.72 1.68
N MET A 57 -9.80 -1.26 0.82
CA MET A 57 -9.79 0.12 0.35
C MET A 57 -11.03 0.47 -0.48
N ALA A 58 -11.48 -0.44 -1.36
CA ALA A 58 -12.71 -0.24 -2.10
C ALA A 58 -13.94 -0.24 -1.17
N GLU A 59 -13.94 -1.11 -0.15
CA GLU A 59 -14.99 -1.09 0.89
C GLU A 59 -15.00 0.24 1.65
N HIS A 60 -13.82 0.75 2.05
CA HIS A 60 -13.69 2.03 2.72
C HIS A 60 -14.28 3.17 1.88
N ILE A 61 -13.88 3.27 0.59
CA ILE A 61 -14.40 4.27 -0.35
C ILE A 61 -15.92 4.11 -0.50
N ALA A 62 -16.42 2.88 -0.65
CA ALA A 62 -17.87 2.63 -0.79
C ALA A 62 -18.68 3.12 0.41
N ARG A 63 -18.14 2.94 1.62
CA ARG A 63 -18.84 3.27 2.87
C ARG A 63 -18.76 4.75 3.24
N THR A 64 -17.67 5.41 2.88
CA THR A 64 -17.38 6.77 3.36
C THR A 64 -17.49 7.83 2.26
N GLY A 65 -17.41 7.44 0.99
CA GLY A 65 -17.27 8.37 -0.14
C GLY A 65 -15.91 9.10 -0.16
N HIS A 66 -14.93 8.65 0.63
CA HIS A 66 -13.61 9.26 0.69
C HIS A 66 -12.78 8.94 -0.55
N GLU A 67 -11.74 9.76 -0.75
CA GLU A 67 -10.71 9.52 -1.74
C GLU A 67 -9.44 8.93 -1.09
N ILE A 68 -8.92 7.89 -1.72
CA ILE A 68 -7.64 7.28 -1.36
C ILE A 68 -6.60 7.73 -2.39
N ASP A 69 -5.57 8.44 -1.93
CA ASP A 69 -4.46 8.83 -2.79
C ASP A 69 -3.47 7.67 -2.94
N LEU A 70 -3.71 6.81 -3.93
CA LEU A 70 -2.78 5.73 -4.25
C LEU A 70 -1.40 6.24 -4.70
N LYS A 71 -1.26 7.51 -5.08
CA LYS A 71 0.04 8.09 -5.47
C LYS A 71 0.90 8.44 -4.26
N SER A 72 0.30 8.63 -3.08
CA SER A 72 1.01 8.85 -1.82
C SER A 72 1.42 7.54 -1.13
N THR A 73 1.38 6.40 -1.84
CA THR A 73 1.83 5.11 -1.30
C THR A 73 3.26 5.23 -0.77
N GLU A 74 3.42 4.97 0.52
CA GLU A 74 4.69 4.96 1.22
C GLU A 74 5.24 3.53 1.27
N ILE A 75 6.50 3.34 0.87
CA ILE A 75 7.19 2.05 0.99
C ILE A 75 7.92 2.01 2.33
N LEU A 76 7.39 1.25 3.28
CA LEU A 76 7.96 1.13 4.62
C LEU A 76 9.26 0.33 4.60
N ALA A 77 9.30 -0.78 3.85
CA ALA A 77 10.50 -1.59 3.68
C ALA A 77 10.43 -2.50 2.45
N THR A 78 11.57 -2.78 1.82
CA THR A 78 11.73 -3.71 0.69
C THR A 78 12.50 -4.95 1.12
N TYR A 79 12.07 -6.14 0.70
CA TYR A 79 12.62 -7.41 1.20
C TYR A 79 13.15 -8.38 0.12
N GLY A 80 13.21 -7.95 -1.14
CA GLY A 80 13.63 -8.83 -2.25
C GLY A 80 12.76 -10.08 -2.30
N GLU A 81 13.34 -11.27 -2.32
CA GLU A 81 12.59 -12.55 -2.33
C GLU A 81 12.28 -13.09 -0.92
N ASN A 82 12.66 -12.38 0.16
CA ASN A 82 12.55 -12.90 1.52
C ASN A 82 11.15 -12.72 2.13
N THR A 83 10.24 -13.64 1.81
CA THR A 83 8.84 -13.64 2.27
C THR A 83 8.69 -13.63 3.80
N ARG A 84 9.52 -14.37 4.54
CA ARG A 84 9.37 -14.47 6.00
C ARG A 84 9.63 -13.12 6.68
N LYS A 85 10.71 -12.43 6.30
CA LYS A 85 11.03 -11.11 6.85
C LYS A 85 9.94 -10.09 6.52
N ARG A 86 9.38 -10.15 5.31
CA ARG A 86 8.32 -9.25 4.85
C ARG A 86 7.06 -9.36 5.71
N ARG A 87 6.55 -10.57 5.93
CA ARG A 87 5.35 -10.81 6.76
C ARG A 87 5.53 -10.43 8.23
N ILE A 88 6.72 -10.68 8.79
CA ILE A 88 7.03 -10.26 10.16
C ILE A 88 6.97 -8.74 10.26
N ARG A 89 7.55 -8.03 9.29
CA ARG A 89 7.51 -6.56 9.27
C ARG A 89 6.10 -6.03 9.16
N GLU A 90 5.30 -6.54 8.23
CA GLU A 90 3.89 -6.15 8.09
C GLU A 90 3.14 -6.28 9.42
N THR A 91 3.30 -7.41 10.12
CA THR A 91 2.66 -7.62 11.43
C THR A 91 3.11 -6.56 12.46
N ILE A 92 4.41 -6.23 12.48
CA ILE A 92 4.95 -5.20 13.38
C ILE A 92 4.40 -3.82 13.04
N ASP A 93 4.34 -3.46 11.75
CA ASP A 93 3.88 -2.15 11.31
C ASP A 93 2.37 -1.98 11.58
N ILE A 94 1.56 -3.02 11.36
CA ILE A 94 0.13 -3.05 11.73
C ILE A 94 -0.05 -2.87 13.24
N LEU A 95 0.76 -3.55 14.07
CA LEU A 95 0.68 -3.42 15.52
C LEU A 95 1.08 -2.02 15.98
N THR A 96 2.10 -1.43 15.37
CA THR A 96 2.61 -0.10 15.73
C THR A 96 1.58 1.00 15.43
N GLU A 97 0.89 0.89 14.31
CA GLU A 97 -0.08 1.89 13.84
C GLU A 97 -1.49 1.70 14.41
N LYS A 98 -1.72 0.64 15.20
CA LYS A 98 -2.95 0.40 15.98
C LYS A 98 -2.86 0.86 17.44
N THR A 99 -1.68 1.31 17.89
CA THR A 99 -1.43 1.85 19.24
C THR A 99 -1.61 3.36 19.29
#